data_AF-A0A9E1B583-F1
#
_entry.id   AF-A0A9E1B583-F1
#
_cell.length_a   1.000
_cell.length_b   1.000
_cell.length_c   1.000
_cell.angle_alpha   90.00
_cell.angle_beta   90.00
_cell.angle_gamma   90.00
#
_symmetry.space_group_name_H-M   'P 1'
#
loop_
_entity.id
_entity.type
_entity.pdbx_description
1 polymer ?
#
loop_
_entity_poly.entity_id
_entity_poly.type
_entity_poly.pdbx_seq_one_letter_code
_entity_poly.pdbx_strand_id
1 'polypeptide(L)'
;MKKLGIRGLLMLTLIWALIGAAWAEEMLPASIREAQSAEEANALLIQSDTGERLNVVSGQVRLIVQTRRDDMFCADYWRSGEEKGEFDLTAKENRYGAPYAYYIGTMCTRAVYSMALSYLGVDMTPVDMSVLVQRRTLNEPYDEITALVDGLARRGLTEATFDEMMAQYLNDERYSPLYIYMKRTNGVGHALLIVGYNAERKRFVAVDPSPRGFQGDTVRTYELSFAQNRQRVMRCPYAKDLEGAKVLQVYQWYWIGEETEKE
;
A
#
# COMPACT_ATOMS: atom_id res chain seq x y z
N MET A 1 50.64 29.78 -27.05
CA MET A 1 49.63 29.58 -25.98
C MET A 1 48.19 29.46 -26.53
N LYS A 2 47.90 28.61 -27.53
CA LYS A 2 46.52 28.47 -28.08
C LYS A 2 46.00 27.03 -28.24
N LYS A 3 46.77 26.00 -27.86
CA LYS A 3 46.36 24.59 -27.94
C LYS A 3 46.03 23.92 -26.60
N LEU A 4 46.33 24.55 -25.47
CA LEU A 4 45.96 24.03 -24.13
C LEU A 4 44.51 24.34 -23.72
N GLY A 5 43.89 25.39 -24.29
CA GLY A 5 42.58 25.86 -23.83
C GLY A 5 41.41 24.93 -24.16
N ILE A 6 41.42 24.30 -25.34
CA ILE A 6 40.27 23.50 -25.81
C ILE A 6 40.28 22.10 -25.16
N ARG A 7 41.45 21.47 -25.00
CA ARG A 7 41.56 20.15 -24.34
C ARG A 7 41.28 20.23 -22.84
N GLY A 8 41.69 21.31 -22.18
CA GLY A 8 41.37 21.55 -20.77
C GLY A 8 39.87 21.79 -20.54
N LEU A 9 39.22 22.55 -21.44
CA LEU A 9 37.79 22.80 -21.38
C LEU A 9 36.97 21.52 -21.62
N LEU A 10 37.36 20.69 -22.61
CA LEU A 10 36.72 19.40 -22.90
C LEU A 10 36.84 18.41 -21.74
N MET A 11 38.00 18.35 -21.07
CA MET A 11 38.18 17.52 -19.87
C MET A 11 37.32 18.01 -18.70
N LEU A 12 37.22 19.33 -18.50
CA LEU A 12 36.34 19.91 -17.48
C LEU A 12 34.87 19.62 -17.76
N THR A 13 34.41 19.74 -19.01
CA THR A 13 33.03 19.37 -19.38
C THR A 13 32.76 17.88 -19.21
N LEU A 14 33.74 17.01 -19.48
CA LEU A 14 33.60 15.57 -19.27
C LEU A 14 33.52 15.23 -17.77
N ILE A 15 34.34 15.88 -16.94
CA ILE A 15 34.30 15.72 -15.48
C ILE A 15 32.98 16.25 -14.91
N TRP A 16 32.48 17.39 -15.39
CA TRP A 16 31.16 17.90 -14.99
C TRP A 16 30.00 17.03 -15.50
N ALA A 17 30.12 16.42 -16.68
CA ALA A 17 29.13 15.46 -17.18
C ALA A 17 29.16 14.14 -16.40
N LEU A 18 30.34 13.68 -15.97
CA LEU A 18 30.49 12.48 -15.13
C LEU A 18 30.06 12.73 -13.68
N ILE A 19 30.30 13.93 -13.14
CA ILE A 19 29.74 14.34 -11.86
C ILE A 19 28.22 14.50 -11.99
N GLY A 20 27.71 15.15 -13.04
CA GLY A 20 26.28 15.22 -13.31
C GLY A 20 25.61 13.85 -13.45
N ALA A 21 26.29 12.88 -14.08
CA ALA A 21 25.83 11.49 -14.19
C ALA A 21 25.94 10.71 -12.87
N ALA A 22 26.94 11.00 -12.02
CA ALA A 22 27.07 10.39 -10.69
C ALA A 22 26.07 10.97 -9.66
N TRP A 23 25.57 12.19 -9.88
CA TRP A 23 24.47 12.78 -9.10
C TRP A 23 23.09 12.47 -9.70
N ALA A 24 23.06 11.95 -10.93
CA ALA A 24 21.88 11.45 -11.63
C ALA A 24 21.84 9.91 -11.69
N GLU A 25 22.63 9.21 -10.87
CA GLU A 25 22.06 8.05 -10.17
C GLU A 25 21.00 8.61 -9.24
N GLU A 26 19.87 8.97 -9.85
CA GLU A 26 18.58 9.05 -9.20
C GLU A 26 18.42 7.68 -8.55
N MET A 27 18.83 7.59 -7.27
CA MET A 27 18.64 6.38 -6.48
C MET A 27 17.17 6.06 -6.64
N LEU A 28 16.86 5.00 -7.39
CA LEU A 28 15.51 4.51 -7.52
C LEU A 28 14.93 4.49 -6.10
N PRO A 29 13.76 5.12 -5.86
CA PRO A 29 13.24 5.24 -4.52
C PRO A 29 13.22 3.84 -3.90
N ALA A 30 13.90 3.69 -2.76
CA ALA A 30 14.07 2.40 -2.12
C ALA A 30 12.69 1.74 -1.98
N SER A 31 12.56 0.51 -2.49
CA SER A 31 11.28 -0.19 -2.49
C SER A 31 10.86 -0.44 -1.05
N ILE A 32 9.57 -0.22 -0.73
CA ILE A 32 9.08 -0.40 0.65
C ILE A 32 9.30 -1.83 1.20
N ARG A 33 9.48 -2.82 0.30
CA ARG A 33 9.84 -4.20 0.66
C ARG A 33 11.16 -4.33 1.41
N GLU A 34 12.06 -3.35 1.27
CA GLU A 34 13.37 -3.34 1.91
C GLU A 34 13.29 -2.91 3.37
N ALA A 35 12.18 -2.28 3.78
CA ALA A 35 11.99 -1.80 5.13
C ALA A 35 12.11 -2.93 6.16
N GLN A 36 13.06 -2.78 7.08
CA GLN A 36 13.30 -3.67 8.21
C GLN A 36 12.65 -3.16 9.50
N SER A 37 12.02 -1.99 9.46
CA SER A 37 11.35 -1.40 10.62
C SER A 37 10.08 -0.65 10.23
N ALA A 38 9.23 -0.35 11.22
CA ALA A 38 8.03 0.46 11.01
C ALA A 38 8.40 1.88 10.60
N GLU A 39 9.47 2.42 11.18
CA GLU A 39 9.99 3.76 10.92
C GLU A 39 10.50 3.89 9.48
N GLU A 40 11.29 2.91 9.01
CA GLU A 40 11.73 2.85 7.61
C GLU A 40 10.55 2.72 6.66
N ALA A 41 9.61 1.81 6.93
CA ALA A 41 8.43 1.65 6.08
C ALA A 41 7.62 2.95 6.01
N ASN A 42 7.47 3.68 7.12
CA ASN A 42 6.75 4.94 7.15
C ASN A 42 7.41 6.01 6.27
N ALA A 43 8.74 6.07 6.26
CA ALA A 43 9.51 7.02 5.47
C ALA A 43 9.45 6.72 3.96
N LEU A 44 9.16 5.47 3.56
CA LEU A 44 9.06 5.04 2.17
C LEU A 44 7.64 5.11 1.59
N LEU A 45 6.63 5.43 2.41
CA LEU A 45 5.26 5.62 1.92
C LEU A 45 5.15 6.91 1.11
N ILE A 46 4.44 6.86 -0.01
CA ILE A 46 3.97 8.07 -0.70
C ILE A 46 2.81 8.64 0.13
N GLN A 47 2.97 9.86 0.63
CA GLN A 47 2.01 10.51 1.52
C GLN A 47 1.48 11.79 0.87
N SER A 48 0.17 12.02 0.95
CA SER A 48 -0.45 13.26 0.46
C SER A 48 -0.67 14.22 1.63
N ASP A 49 0.25 15.17 1.80
CA ASP A 49 0.16 16.25 2.79
C ASP A 49 -0.60 17.49 2.29
N THR A 50 -0.76 17.63 0.96
CA THR A 50 -1.53 18.71 0.32
C THR A 50 -3.02 18.40 0.16
N GLY A 51 -3.41 17.14 0.40
CA GLY A 51 -4.75 16.64 0.14
C GLY A 51 -5.04 16.30 -1.33
N GLU A 52 -4.04 16.42 -2.21
CA GLU A 52 -4.15 16.11 -3.64
C GLU A 52 -3.71 14.68 -3.96
N ARG A 53 -4.29 14.09 -5.01
CA ARG A 53 -3.92 12.74 -5.46
C ARG A 53 -2.51 12.73 -6.06
N LEU A 54 -1.64 11.92 -5.48
CA LEU A 54 -0.29 11.67 -6.00
C LEU A 54 -0.27 10.44 -6.92
N ASN A 55 0.56 10.52 -7.97
CA ASN A 55 0.84 9.41 -8.87
C ASN A 55 1.60 8.29 -8.15
N VAL A 56 1.53 7.07 -8.69
CA VAL A 56 2.20 5.89 -8.12
C VAL A 56 3.22 5.34 -9.11
N VAL A 57 4.34 4.85 -8.58
CA VAL A 57 5.37 4.11 -9.31
C VAL A 57 5.52 2.74 -8.67
N SER A 58 5.81 1.72 -9.49
CA SER A 58 6.05 0.37 -9.00
C SER A 58 7.14 0.35 -7.91
N GLY A 59 6.97 -0.49 -6.89
CA GLY A 59 7.85 -0.56 -5.72
C GLY A 59 7.49 0.39 -4.57
N GLN A 60 6.64 1.39 -4.81
CA GLN A 60 6.20 2.35 -3.81
C GLN A 60 4.76 2.10 -3.36
N VAL A 61 4.48 2.30 -2.08
CA VAL A 61 3.09 2.23 -1.56
C VAL A 61 2.58 3.63 -1.28
N ARG A 62 1.46 3.98 -1.92
CA ARG A 62 0.71 5.20 -1.60
C ARG A 62 -0.16 4.97 -0.38
N LEU A 63 0.11 5.71 0.69
CA LEU A 63 -0.67 5.62 1.91
C LEU A 63 -2.12 6.05 1.67
N ILE A 64 -3.07 5.21 2.09
CA ILE A 64 -4.51 5.49 2.06
C ILE A 64 -5.06 5.50 3.48
N VAL A 65 -5.36 6.70 3.99
CA VAL A 65 -5.89 6.89 5.36
C VAL A 65 -7.42 6.99 5.36
N GLN A 66 -8.06 6.42 6.38
CA GLN A 66 -9.52 6.32 6.53
C GLN A 66 -10.15 7.41 7.43
N THR A 67 -9.39 8.41 7.84
CA THR A 67 -9.87 9.43 8.78
C THR A 67 -9.42 10.82 8.36
N ARG A 68 -10.40 11.74 8.25
CA ARG A 68 -10.16 13.16 7.96
C ARG A 68 -9.36 13.89 9.06
N ARG A 69 -9.11 13.24 10.20
CA ARG A 69 -8.33 13.79 11.32
C ARG A 69 -6.83 13.59 11.16
N ASP A 70 -6.43 12.71 10.26
CA ASP A 70 -5.03 12.49 9.94
C ASP A 70 -4.59 13.52 8.89
N ASP A 71 -3.42 14.11 9.07
CA ASP A 71 -2.84 15.12 8.19
C ASP A 71 -2.46 14.58 6.80
N MET A 72 -2.29 13.26 6.66
CA MET A 72 -2.02 12.59 5.38
C MET A 72 -3.32 12.14 4.68
N PHE A 73 -4.47 12.60 5.15
CA PHE A 73 -5.75 12.30 4.52
C PHE A 73 -5.94 13.05 3.20
N CYS A 74 -6.14 12.31 2.11
CA CYS A 74 -6.48 12.85 0.80
C CYS A 74 -7.95 12.54 0.46
N ALA A 75 -8.75 13.58 0.24
CA ALA A 75 -10.17 13.41 -0.10
C ALA A 75 -10.36 12.78 -1.49
N ASP A 76 -9.47 13.08 -2.43
CA ASP A 76 -9.57 12.62 -3.82
C ASP A 76 -9.34 11.11 -3.98
N TYR A 77 -8.72 10.45 -3.00
CA TYR A 77 -8.67 8.98 -2.95
C TYR A 77 -10.02 8.34 -2.62
N TRP A 78 -10.93 9.10 -2.02
CA TRP A 78 -12.19 8.59 -1.47
C TRP A 78 -13.43 9.21 -2.12
N ARG A 79 -13.28 10.17 -3.02
CA ARG A 79 -14.40 10.88 -3.61
C ARG A 79 -14.17 11.14 -5.10
N SER A 80 -15.19 10.84 -5.89
CA SER A 80 -15.30 11.20 -7.29
C SER A 80 -16.61 11.95 -7.48
N GLY A 81 -16.56 13.06 -8.22
CA GLY A 81 -17.72 13.91 -8.48
C GLY A 81 -18.15 14.75 -7.28
N GLU A 82 -19.47 14.91 -7.13
CA GLU A 82 -20.08 15.83 -6.18
C GLU A 82 -20.04 15.34 -4.72
N GLU A 83 -19.95 16.27 -3.78
CA GLU A 83 -20.06 15.99 -2.35
C GLU A 83 -21.43 15.38 -2.00
N LYS A 84 -21.43 14.35 -1.14
CA LYS A 84 -22.61 13.52 -0.81
C LYS A 84 -23.24 12.80 -2.01
N GLY A 85 -22.56 12.80 -3.16
CA GLY A 85 -22.91 12.00 -4.32
C GLY A 85 -22.74 10.50 -4.07
N GLU A 86 -23.14 9.69 -5.04
CA GLU A 86 -23.02 8.24 -4.95
C GLU A 86 -21.58 7.77 -4.77
N PHE A 87 -20.58 8.46 -5.32
CA PHE A 87 -19.17 8.08 -5.18
C PHE A 87 -18.39 8.96 -4.19
N ASP A 88 -19.07 9.71 -3.32
CA ASP A 88 -18.44 10.33 -2.16
C ASP A 88 -18.33 9.32 -1.00
N LEU A 89 -17.27 8.51 -0.98
CA LEU A 89 -17.06 7.50 0.06
C LEU A 89 -16.77 8.11 1.43
N THR A 90 -16.49 9.42 1.49
CA THR A 90 -16.27 10.13 2.76
C THR A 90 -17.57 10.48 3.47
N ALA A 91 -18.70 10.52 2.75
CA ALA A 91 -20.00 10.83 3.30
C ALA A 91 -20.58 9.64 4.09
N LYS A 92 -21.17 9.95 5.27
CA LYS A 92 -21.92 8.99 6.09
C LYS A 92 -23.38 8.85 5.66
N GLU A 93 -23.91 9.86 4.98
CA GLU A 93 -25.29 9.95 4.55
C GLU A 93 -25.33 10.43 3.10
N ASN A 94 -26.36 10.02 2.36
CA ASN A 94 -26.60 10.51 1.01
C ASN A 94 -27.21 11.93 1.04
N ARG A 95 -27.40 12.53 -0.15
CA ARG A 95 -28.01 13.86 -0.30
C ARG A 95 -29.44 14.00 0.28
N TYR A 96 -30.10 12.88 0.59
CA TYR A 96 -31.44 12.82 1.16
C TYR A 96 -31.43 12.56 2.69
N GLY A 97 -30.25 12.48 3.32
CA GLY A 97 -30.09 12.21 4.75
C GLY A 97 -30.21 10.73 5.15
N ALA A 98 -30.29 9.81 4.18
CA ALA A 98 -30.28 8.38 4.49
C ALA A 98 -28.84 7.89 4.72
N PRO A 99 -28.58 7.07 5.76
CA PRO A 99 -27.23 6.62 6.09
C PRO A 99 -26.69 5.63 5.06
N TYR A 100 -25.41 5.75 4.74
CA TYR A 100 -24.69 4.73 4.00
C TYR A 100 -24.24 3.61 4.95
N ALA A 101 -24.47 2.36 4.57
CA ALA A 101 -23.99 1.19 5.31
C ALA A 101 -22.45 1.17 5.45
N TYR A 102 -21.77 1.68 4.44
CA TYR A 102 -20.31 1.80 4.41
C TYR A 102 -19.92 3.23 4.07
N TYR A 103 -18.93 3.73 4.81
CA TYR A 103 -18.27 5.01 4.57
C TYR A 103 -16.78 4.83 4.87
N ILE A 104 -15.97 5.83 4.56
CA ILE A 104 -14.51 5.78 4.68
C ILE A 104 -14.01 5.10 5.96
N GLY A 105 -14.58 5.41 7.12
CA GLY A 105 -14.17 4.86 8.41
C GLY A 105 -14.44 3.36 8.60
N THR A 106 -15.16 2.71 7.69
CA THR A 106 -15.47 1.27 7.73
C THR A 106 -14.95 0.50 6.51
N MET A 107 -14.24 1.16 5.60
CA MET A 107 -13.75 0.58 4.33
C MET A 107 -12.26 0.18 4.35
N CYS A 108 -11.80 -0.48 5.42
CA CYS A 108 -10.36 -0.75 5.61
C CYS A 108 -9.77 -1.63 4.51
N THR A 109 -10.53 -2.59 4.00
CA THR A 109 -10.13 -3.46 2.90
C THR A 109 -9.83 -2.66 1.62
N ARG A 110 -10.63 -1.64 1.29
CA ARG A 110 -10.39 -0.83 0.08
C ARG A 110 -9.10 -0.03 0.17
N ALA A 111 -8.84 0.52 1.35
CA ALA A 111 -7.60 1.24 1.59
C ALA A 111 -6.40 0.31 1.37
N VAL A 112 -6.34 -0.85 2.04
CA VAL A 112 -5.21 -1.77 1.88
C VAL A 112 -5.08 -2.34 0.47
N TYR A 113 -6.17 -2.47 -0.28
CA TYR A 113 -6.11 -2.97 -1.66
C TYR A 113 -5.56 -1.91 -2.59
N SER A 114 -6.00 -0.66 -2.45
CA SER A 114 -5.42 0.46 -3.17
C SER A 114 -3.93 0.60 -2.87
N MET A 115 -3.53 0.44 -1.61
CA MET A 115 -2.12 0.42 -1.22
C MET A 115 -1.35 -0.73 -1.89
N ALA A 116 -1.89 -1.96 -1.90
CA ALA A 116 -1.26 -3.11 -2.56
C ALA A 116 -1.13 -2.92 -4.08
N LEU A 117 -2.16 -2.35 -4.74
CA LEU A 117 -2.14 -2.05 -6.18
C LEU A 117 -1.13 -0.94 -6.51
N SER A 118 -1.01 0.07 -5.65
CA SER A 118 -0.04 1.13 -5.87
C SER A 118 1.40 0.61 -5.92
N TYR A 119 1.71 -0.42 -5.10
CA TYR A 119 3.01 -1.10 -5.17
C TYR A 119 3.30 -1.72 -6.53
N LEU A 120 2.27 -2.24 -7.20
CA LEU A 120 2.39 -2.82 -8.53
C LEU A 120 2.37 -1.75 -9.65
N GLY A 121 2.34 -0.46 -9.31
CA GLY A 121 2.18 0.63 -10.25
C GLY A 121 0.76 0.82 -10.78
N VAL A 122 -0.23 0.12 -10.22
CA VAL A 122 -1.64 0.25 -10.63
C VAL A 122 -2.28 1.41 -9.86
N ASP A 123 -2.52 2.52 -10.56
CA ASP A 123 -3.10 3.72 -9.96
C ASP A 123 -4.62 3.61 -9.73
N MET A 124 -5.01 2.83 -8.72
CA MET A 124 -6.40 2.57 -8.36
C MET A 124 -6.68 2.97 -6.91
N THR A 125 -7.43 4.05 -6.70
CA THR A 125 -7.87 4.53 -5.37
C THR A 125 -9.15 3.80 -4.89
N PRO A 126 -9.51 3.87 -3.59
CA PRO A 126 -10.78 3.33 -3.11
C PRO A 126 -12.01 3.79 -3.88
N VAL A 127 -12.03 5.05 -4.33
CA VAL A 127 -13.15 5.56 -5.12
C VAL A 127 -13.12 5.08 -6.56
N ASP A 128 -11.94 4.98 -7.18
CA ASP A 128 -11.82 4.43 -8.54
C ASP A 128 -12.38 3.02 -8.61
N MET A 129 -12.11 2.18 -7.61
CA MET A 129 -12.71 0.84 -7.51
C MET A 129 -14.24 0.90 -7.51
N SER A 130 -14.82 1.85 -6.79
CA SER A 130 -16.28 1.98 -6.68
C SER A 130 -16.90 2.50 -7.97
N VAL A 131 -16.23 3.43 -8.65
CA VAL A 131 -16.63 3.97 -9.96
C VAL A 131 -16.55 2.88 -11.03
N LEU A 132 -15.46 2.11 -11.05
CA LEU A 132 -15.21 1.05 -12.02
C LEU A 132 -16.34 0.01 -12.02
N VAL A 133 -16.78 -0.40 -10.83
CA VAL A 133 -17.86 -1.41 -10.68
C VAL A 133 -19.24 -0.78 -10.48
N GLN A 134 -19.36 0.55 -10.62
CA GLN A 134 -20.59 1.33 -10.48
C GLN A 134 -21.39 1.03 -9.19
N ARG A 135 -20.70 0.86 -8.06
CA ARG A 135 -21.36 0.61 -6.76
C ARG A 135 -20.52 1.07 -5.58
N ARG A 136 -21.19 1.60 -4.56
CA ARG A 136 -20.55 1.96 -3.29
C ARG A 136 -20.11 0.78 -2.45
N THR A 137 -20.74 -0.40 -2.55
CA THR A 137 -20.49 -1.55 -1.66
C THR A 137 -19.74 -2.64 -2.40
N LEU A 138 -18.65 -3.10 -1.80
CA LEU A 138 -17.64 -3.93 -2.44
C LEU A 138 -17.39 -5.18 -1.57
N ASN A 139 -18.30 -6.16 -1.62
CA ASN A 139 -18.09 -7.42 -0.90
C ASN A 139 -17.32 -8.45 -1.74
N GLU A 140 -17.49 -8.44 -3.08
CA GLU A 140 -16.86 -9.35 -4.05
C GLU A 140 -16.15 -8.69 -5.28
N PRO A 141 -16.04 -7.36 -5.44
CA PRO A 141 -15.54 -6.74 -6.68
C PRO A 141 -14.03 -6.92 -6.89
N TYR A 142 -13.33 -7.58 -5.98
CA TYR A 142 -11.88 -7.69 -6.04
C TYR A 142 -11.43 -8.60 -7.17
N ASP A 143 -12.24 -9.59 -7.49
CA ASP A 143 -12.04 -10.42 -8.66
C ASP A 143 -12.44 -9.64 -9.94
N GLU A 144 -13.41 -8.72 -9.86
CA GLU A 144 -13.73 -7.79 -10.95
C GLU A 144 -12.57 -6.80 -11.22
N ILE A 145 -11.93 -6.23 -10.18
CA ILE A 145 -10.71 -5.42 -10.36
C ILE A 145 -9.63 -6.24 -11.06
N THR A 146 -9.44 -7.49 -10.63
CA THR A 146 -8.44 -8.39 -11.21
C THR A 146 -8.75 -8.67 -12.69
N ALA A 147 -10.02 -8.91 -13.03
CA ALA A 147 -10.45 -9.18 -14.40
C ALA A 147 -10.38 -7.96 -15.33
N LEU A 148 -10.37 -6.74 -14.79
CA LEU A 148 -10.35 -5.49 -15.56
C LEU A 148 -8.95 -4.90 -15.76
N VAL A 149 -7.93 -5.45 -15.09
CA VAL A 149 -6.53 -5.04 -15.25
C VAL A 149 -5.78 -6.17 -15.96
N ASP A 150 -5.51 -5.99 -17.25
CA ASP A 150 -4.86 -7.00 -18.08
C ASP A 150 -3.53 -7.48 -17.48
N GLY A 151 -3.36 -8.81 -17.42
CA GLY A 151 -2.16 -9.44 -16.86
C GLY A 151 -2.09 -9.45 -15.33
N LEU A 152 -3.07 -8.90 -14.61
CA LEU A 152 -3.12 -8.98 -13.15
C LEU A 152 -3.83 -10.26 -12.69
N ALA A 153 -3.24 -10.95 -11.72
CA ALA A 153 -3.85 -12.10 -11.08
C ALA A 153 -3.86 -11.94 -9.56
N ARG A 154 -4.80 -12.63 -8.90
CA ARG A 154 -4.98 -12.60 -7.43
C ARG A 154 -4.92 -14.03 -6.91
N ARG A 155 -4.27 -14.20 -5.76
CA ARG A 155 -4.24 -15.49 -5.04
C ARG A 155 -4.57 -15.31 -3.58
N GLY A 156 -5.04 -16.38 -2.95
CA GLY A 156 -5.30 -16.43 -1.50
C GLY A 156 -4.77 -17.69 -0.82
N LEU A 157 -5.17 -17.86 0.45
CA LEU A 157 -4.75 -19.00 1.29
C LEU A 157 -5.17 -20.38 0.79
N THR A 158 -6.09 -20.44 -0.17
CA THR A 158 -6.48 -21.69 -0.85
C THR A 158 -5.44 -22.16 -1.87
N GLU A 159 -4.55 -21.27 -2.32
CA GLU A 159 -3.58 -21.52 -3.39
C GLU A 159 -2.13 -21.46 -2.90
N ALA A 160 -1.82 -20.60 -1.93
CA ALA A 160 -0.49 -20.44 -1.36
C ALA A 160 -0.55 -20.13 0.14
N THR A 161 0.43 -20.59 0.89
CA THR A 161 0.56 -20.27 2.32
C THR A 161 0.96 -18.80 2.52
N PHE A 162 0.72 -18.28 3.73
CA PHE A 162 1.16 -16.93 4.09
C PHE A 162 2.67 -16.74 3.90
N ASP A 163 3.48 -17.71 4.35
CA ASP A 163 4.94 -17.57 4.29
C ASP A 163 5.46 -17.66 2.83
N GLU A 164 4.83 -18.47 1.97
CA GLU A 164 5.12 -18.50 0.53
C GLU A 164 4.78 -17.17 -0.16
N MET A 165 3.59 -16.62 0.10
CA MET A 165 3.20 -15.30 -0.44
C MET A 165 4.16 -14.20 0.04
N MET A 166 4.56 -14.24 1.31
CA MET A 166 5.52 -13.28 1.86
C MET A 166 6.88 -13.41 1.18
N ALA A 167 7.36 -14.64 0.97
CA ALA A 167 8.61 -14.90 0.26
C ALA A 167 8.54 -14.41 -1.19
N GLN A 168 7.41 -14.59 -1.89
CA GLN A 168 7.21 -14.08 -3.25
C GLN A 168 7.32 -12.55 -3.29
N TYR A 169 6.60 -11.85 -2.42
CA TYR A 169 6.67 -10.39 -2.32
C TYR A 169 8.11 -9.89 -2.06
N LEU A 170 8.83 -10.53 -1.14
CA LEU A 170 10.17 -10.07 -0.78
C LEU A 170 11.22 -10.34 -1.86
N ASN A 171 11.00 -11.30 -2.76
CA ASN A 171 12.00 -11.75 -3.74
C ASN A 171 11.62 -11.48 -5.21
N ASP A 172 10.38 -11.07 -5.49
CA ASP A 172 9.88 -10.88 -6.85
C ASP A 172 8.98 -9.64 -6.90
N GLU A 173 9.42 -8.63 -7.65
CA GLU A 173 8.74 -7.33 -7.79
C GLU A 173 7.37 -7.41 -8.46
N ARG A 174 7.05 -8.53 -9.12
CA ARG A 174 5.75 -8.76 -9.72
C ARG A 174 4.66 -8.96 -8.68
N TYR A 175 5.02 -9.25 -7.43
CA TYR A 175 4.08 -9.57 -6.36
C TYR A 175 3.85 -8.37 -5.45
N SER A 176 2.58 -8.12 -5.12
CA SER A 176 2.20 -7.07 -4.17
C SER A 176 2.59 -7.47 -2.73
N PRO A 177 2.64 -6.50 -1.81
CA PRO A 177 2.61 -6.80 -0.39
C PRO A 177 1.30 -7.53 -0.03
N LEU A 178 1.31 -8.22 1.12
CA LEU A 178 0.19 -9.05 1.53
C LEU A 178 -0.85 -8.19 2.21
N TYR A 179 -2.09 -8.21 1.72
CA TYR A 179 -3.19 -7.58 2.43
C TYR A 179 -3.96 -8.64 3.20
N ILE A 180 -4.20 -8.35 4.48
CA ILE A 180 -4.80 -9.29 5.41
C ILE A 180 -6.09 -8.70 5.97
N TYR A 181 -7.10 -9.54 6.10
CA TYR A 181 -8.32 -9.22 6.81
C TYR A 181 -8.42 -10.07 8.07
N MET A 182 -8.67 -9.40 9.19
CA MET A 182 -8.70 -10.02 10.51
C MET A 182 -9.94 -9.60 11.28
N LYS A 183 -10.34 -10.45 12.22
CA LYS A 183 -11.39 -10.18 13.18
C LYS A 183 -10.76 -9.94 14.55
N ARG A 184 -10.91 -8.73 15.06
CA ARG A 184 -10.47 -8.34 16.40
C ARG A 184 -11.21 -9.16 17.46
N THR A 185 -10.69 -9.17 18.68
CA THR A 185 -11.30 -9.90 19.81
C THR A 185 -12.69 -9.40 20.18
N ASN A 186 -12.98 -8.12 19.92
CA ASN A 186 -14.31 -7.52 20.06
C ASN A 186 -15.28 -7.82 18.90
N GLY A 187 -14.85 -8.62 17.91
CA GLY A 187 -15.66 -9.03 16.76
C GLY A 187 -15.62 -8.08 15.57
N VAL A 188 -15.01 -6.90 15.67
CA VAL A 188 -14.89 -5.94 14.57
C VAL A 188 -13.83 -6.39 13.57
N GLY A 189 -14.15 -6.29 12.28
CA GLY A 189 -13.20 -6.57 11.20
C GLY A 189 -12.20 -5.43 10.99
N HIS A 190 -10.97 -5.77 10.64
CA HIS A 190 -9.92 -4.80 10.29
C HIS A 190 -9.02 -5.37 9.21
N ALA A 191 -8.45 -4.50 8.38
CA ALA A 191 -7.52 -4.89 7.34
C ALA A 191 -6.18 -4.16 7.52
N LEU A 192 -5.08 -4.87 7.25
CA LEU A 192 -3.73 -4.32 7.24
C LEU A 192 -3.01 -4.71 5.95
N LEU A 193 -2.02 -3.92 5.57
CA LEU A 193 -1.05 -4.28 4.53
C LEU A 193 0.26 -4.68 5.19
N ILE A 194 0.77 -5.87 4.92
CA ILE A 194 2.07 -6.37 5.40
C ILE A 194 3.10 -6.08 4.32
N VAL A 195 4.05 -5.20 4.63
CA VAL A 195 5.00 -4.61 3.68
C VAL A 195 6.45 -5.02 3.91
N GLY A 196 6.74 -5.76 4.97
CA GLY A 196 8.10 -6.19 5.27
C GLY A 196 8.16 -7.23 6.37
N TYR A 197 9.35 -7.79 6.56
CA TYR A 197 9.64 -8.73 7.64
C TYR A 197 11.04 -8.47 8.21
N ASN A 198 11.09 -8.11 9.49
CA ASN A 198 12.32 -8.03 10.25
C ASN A 198 12.69 -9.43 10.77
N ALA A 199 13.73 -10.01 10.18
CA ALA A 199 14.20 -11.35 10.52
C ALA A 199 14.81 -11.43 11.94
N GLU A 200 15.51 -10.40 12.39
CA GLU A 200 16.18 -10.36 13.70
C GLU A 200 15.15 -10.40 14.85
N ARG A 201 14.12 -9.55 14.75
CA ARG A 201 13.06 -9.42 15.76
C ARG A 201 11.93 -10.43 15.55
N LYS A 202 11.93 -11.12 14.40
CA LYS A 202 10.86 -12.01 13.93
C LYS A 202 9.51 -11.29 13.91
N ARG A 203 9.49 -10.10 13.30
CA ARG A 203 8.31 -9.21 13.23
C ARG A 203 7.96 -8.88 11.79
N PHE A 204 6.67 -8.81 11.52
CA PHE A 204 6.14 -8.29 10.27
C PHE A 204 5.93 -6.79 10.42
N VAL A 205 6.25 -6.04 9.36
CA VAL A 205 5.98 -4.61 9.28
C VAL A 205 4.64 -4.43 8.57
N ALA A 206 3.73 -3.70 9.22
CA ALA A 206 2.39 -3.46 8.73
C ALA A 206 2.12 -1.97 8.54
N VAL A 207 1.31 -1.64 7.53
CA VAL A 207 0.70 -0.33 7.30
C VAL A 207 -0.78 -0.44 7.65
N ASP A 208 -1.25 0.48 8.50
CA ASP A 208 -2.63 0.54 8.97
C ASP A 208 -3.39 1.70 8.32
N PRO A 209 -4.44 1.43 7.54
CA PRO A 209 -5.25 2.48 6.93
C PRO A 209 -6.07 3.30 7.95
N SER A 210 -6.22 2.80 9.18
CA SER A 210 -6.88 3.48 10.29
C SER A 210 -5.84 3.83 11.38
N PRO A 211 -4.95 4.80 11.09
CA PRO A 211 -3.86 5.16 11.99
C PRO A 211 -4.36 5.62 13.36
N ARG A 212 -3.49 5.49 14.34
CA ARG A 212 -3.84 5.64 15.76
C ARG A 212 -2.94 6.65 16.44
N GLY A 213 -3.53 7.40 17.37
CA GLY A 213 -2.74 8.20 18.30
C GLY A 213 -1.99 7.30 19.28
N PHE A 214 -0.68 7.50 19.42
CA PHE A 214 0.16 6.89 20.44
C PHE A 214 1.14 7.92 20.98
N GLN A 215 1.08 8.18 22.29
CA GLN A 215 1.97 9.14 22.97
C GLN A 215 1.99 10.58 22.40
N GLY A 216 0.94 10.98 21.68
CA GLY A 216 0.83 12.31 21.06
C GLY A 216 1.09 12.31 19.55
N ASP A 217 1.66 11.22 19.02
CA ASP A 217 1.94 11.06 17.59
C ASP A 217 0.92 10.16 16.90
N THR A 218 0.78 10.34 15.58
CA THR A 218 -0.05 9.46 14.75
C THR A 218 0.80 8.33 14.17
N VAL A 219 0.49 7.10 14.57
CA VAL A 219 1.19 5.88 14.13
C VAL A 219 0.41 5.23 12.99
N ARG A 220 1.06 5.14 11.83
CA ARG A 220 0.54 4.58 10.57
C ARG A 220 1.14 3.22 10.24
N THR A 221 2.37 3.00 10.67
CA THR A 221 3.09 1.75 10.49
C THR A 221 3.48 1.18 11.84
N TYR A 222 3.51 -0.14 11.94
CA TYR A 222 3.97 -0.81 13.16
C TYR A 222 4.39 -2.25 12.91
N GLU A 223 5.17 -2.77 13.85
CA GLU A 223 5.56 -4.17 13.88
C GLU A 223 4.52 -5.04 14.59
N LEU A 224 4.26 -6.24 14.06
CA LEU A 224 3.43 -7.26 14.69
C LEU A 224 4.03 -8.66 14.52
N SER A 225 3.56 -9.62 15.31
CA SER A 225 3.88 -11.04 15.06
C SER A 225 2.62 -11.88 14.98
N PHE A 226 2.64 -12.89 14.12
CA PHE A 226 1.61 -13.92 14.09
C PHE A 226 2.00 -15.16 14.89
N ALA A 227 1.01 -15.99 15.20
CA ALA A 227 1.22 -17.36 15.65
C ALA A 227 1.99 -18.16 14.59
N GLN A 228 2.56 -19.30 14.97
CA GLN A 228 3.31 -20.15 14.05
C GLN A 228 2.47 -20.57 12.83
N ASN A 229 1.19 -20.85 13.03
CA ASN A 229 0.26 -21.19 11.96
C ASN A 229 -0.33 -19.99 11.20
N ARG A 230 0.12 -18.76 11.52
CA ARG A 230 -0.32 -17.49 10.90
C ARG A 230 -1.80 -17.13 11.06
N GLN A 231 -2.56 -17.87 11.89
CA GLN A 231 -4.01 -17.66 12.03
C GLN A 231 -4.38 -16.60 13.07
N ARG A 232 -3.42 -16.12 13.88
CA ARG A 232 -3.67 -15.13 14.94
C ARG A 232 -2.53 -14.15 15.08
N VAL A 233 -2.84 -12.92 15.43
CA VAL A 233 -1.86 -11.92 15.88
C VAL A 233 -1.51 -12.21 17.34
N MET A 234 -0.22 -12.35 17.64
CA MET A 234 0.29 -12.66 18.98
C MET A 234 0.75 -11.42 19.75
N ARG A 235 1.29 -10.42 19.05
CA ARG A 235 1.78 -9.18 19.66
C ARG A 235 1.73 -8.05 18.65
N CYS A 236 1.24 -6.90 19.09
CA CYS A 236 1.08 -5.69 18.31
C CYS A 236 1.20 -4.47 19.24
N PRO A 237 2.42 -3.93 19.45
CA PRO A 237 2.69 -2.97 20.51
C PRO A 237 1.83 -1.69 20.46
N TYR A 238 1.53 -1.22 19.25
CA TYR A 238 0.82 0.04 19.00
C TYR A 238 -0.70 -0.11 18.87
N ALA A 239 -1.19 -1.35 18.68
CA ALA A 239 -2.61 -1.65 18.53
C ALA A 239 -2.98 -2.90 19.33
N LYS A 240 -3.05 -2.75 20.66
CA LYS A 240 -3.31 -3.86 21.60
C LYS A 240 -4.62 -4.62 21.34
N ASP A 241 -5.63 -3.96 20.80
CA ASP A 241 -6.90 -4.59 20.40
C ASP A 241 -6.77 -5.52 19.18
N LEU A 242 -5.64 -5.48 18.48
CA LEU A 242 -5.29 -6.46 17.46
C LEU A 242 -4.63 -7.71 18.06
N GLU A 243 -4.11 -7.67 19.29
CA GLU A 243 -3.58 -8.87 19.94
C GLU A 243 -4.69 -9.90 20.14
N GLY A 244 -4.46 -11.13 19.68
CA GLY A 244 -5.45 -12.20 19.65
C GLY A 244 -6.41 -12.17 18.45
N ALA A 245 -6.34 -11.14 17.60
CA ALA A 245 -7.17 -11.06 16.39
C ALA A 245 -6.97 -12.28 15.49
N LYS A 246 -8.07 -12.83 14.98
CA LYS A 246 -8.07 -13.99 14.09
C LYS A 246 -7.88 -13.51 12.65
N VAL A 247 -6.87 -14.02 11.97
CA VAL A 247 -6.70 -13.81 10.53
C VAL A 247 -7.79 -14.62 9.81
N LEU A 248 -8.61 -13.93 9.02
CA LEU A 248 -9.72 -14.52 8.28
C LEU A 248 -9.36 -14.76 6.82
N GLN A 249 -8.70 -13.80 6.20
CA GLN A 249 -8.32 -13.84 4.79
C GLN A 249 -6.95 -13.22 4.61
N VAL A 250 -6.18 -13.77 3.68
CA VAL A 250 -4.91 -13.23 3.20
C VAL A 250 -4.94 -13.40 1.71
N TYR A 251 -4.53 -12.35 1.01
CA TYR A 251 -4.45 -12.37 -0.42
C TYR A 251 -3.25 -11.54 -0.88
N GLN A 252 -2.91 -11.74 -2.15
CA GLN A 252 -1.81 -11.08 -2.83
C GLN A 252 -2.17 -10.94 -4.31
N TRP A 253 -1.89 -9.77 -4.88
CA TRP A 253 -1.93 -9.57 -6.32
C TRP A 253 -0.55 -9.78 -6.91
N TYR A 254 -0.51 -10.17 -8.18
CA TYR A 254 0.73 -10.31 -8.92
C TYR A 254 0.52 -10.14 -10.42
N TRP A 255 1.55 -9.66 -11.10
CA TRP A 255 1.60 -9.66 -12.56
C TRP A 255 1.91 -11.06 -13.09
N ILE A 256 1.07 -11.57 -13.99
CA ILE A 256 1.35 -12.76 -14.78
C ILE A 256 2.49 -12.39 -15.73
N GLY A 257 3.65 -13.04 -15.61
CA GLY A 257 4.74 -12.83 -16.57
C GLY A 257 4.37 -13.37 -17.95
N GLU A 258 4.96 -12.83 -19.02
CA GLU A 258 5.08 -13.61 -20.25
C GLU A 258 5.88 -14.87 -19.92
N GLU A 259 5.35 -16.05 -20.23
CA GLU A 259 6.18 -17.25 -20.29
C GLU A 259 7.23 -16.98 -21.37
N THR A 260 8.44 -16.59 -20.96
CA THR A 260 9.58 -16.82 -21.83
C THR A 260 9.70 -18.34 -21.93
N GLU A 261 9.20 -18.88 -23.04
CA GLU A 261 9.53 -20.23 -23.48
C GLU A 261 11.03 -20.39 -23.27
N LYS A 262 11.41 -21.32 -22.40
CA LYS A 262 12.80 -21.73 -22.26
C LYS A 262 13.20 -22.34 -23.60
N GLU A 263 13.89 -21.56 -24.43
CA GLU A 263 14.73 -22.10 -25.51
C GLU A 263 15.86 -22.98 -24.94
#